data_AF-A0A4R5GZ33-F1
#
_entry.id   AF-A0A4R5GZ33-F1
#
_cell.length_a   1.000
_cell.length_b   1.000
_cell.length_c   1.000
_cell.angle_alpha   90.00
_cell.angle_beta   90.00
_cell.angle_gamma   90.00
#
_symmetry.space_group_name_H-M   'P 1'
#
loop_
_entity.id
_entity.type
_entity.pdbx_description
1 polymer ?
#
loop_
_entity_poly.entity_id
_entity_poly.type
_entity_poly.pdbx_seq_one_letter_code
_entity_poly.pdbx_strand_id
1 'polypeptide(L)'
;MKVLKALFLSLFLVPFVTTAAVKVEKEENGIYWAQYDYVKRNSLVYTVDTVSKVCFISALAGGGVTYAMTQVDCGQLANRPEWKDVITWL
;
A
#
# COMPACT_ATOMS: atom_id res chain seq x y z
N MET A 1 39.36 37.14 23.56
CA MET A 1 38.79 35.80 23.87
C MET A 1 37.81 35.45 22.77
N LYS A 2 38.19 34.53 21.89
CA LYS A 2 37.41 34.11 20.71
C LYS A 2 36.89 32.69 20.96
N VAL A 3 35.59 32.54 20.72
CA VAL A 3 34.94 31.33 20.21
C VAL A 3 34.94 30.14 21.17
N LEU A 4 33.82 29.94 21.86
CA LEU A 4 33.33 28.57 22.08
C LEU A 4 31.81 28.57 21.92
N LYS A 5 31.36 28.78 20.67
CA LYS A 5 30.04 28.37 20.22
C LYS A 5 30.03 26.84 20.22
N ALA A 6 29.72 26.23 21.37
CA ALA A 6 29.31 24.84 21.42
C ALA A 6 27.97 24.76 20.70
N LEU A 7 28.02 24.55 19.39
CA LEU A 7 26.87 24.27 18.56
C LEU A 7 26.16 23.07 19.20
N PHE A 8 24.90 23.29 19.56
CA PHE A 8 23.92 22.26 19.81
C PHE A 8 23.87 21.32 18.58
N LEU A 9 24.74 20.30 18.58
CA LEU A 9 24.60 19.15 17.70
C LEU A 9 23.52 18.26 18.33
N SER A 10 22.28 18.77 18.31
CA SER A 10 21.08 18.02 18.64
C SER A 10 21.02 16.84 17.68
N LEU A 11 21.44 15.70 18.20
CA LEU A 11 21.39 14.40 17.58
C LEU A 11 19.90 14.06 17.40
N PHE A 12 19.27 14.57 16.33
CA PHE A 12 17.96 14.14 15.87
C PHE A 12 18.10 12.71 15.32
N LEU A 13 18.20 11.74 16.22
CA LEU A 13 17.92 10.34 15.95
C LEU A 13 16.41 10.24 15.72
N VAL A 14 15.96 10.61 14.52
CA VAL A 14 14.60 10.31 14.07
C VAL A 14 14.55 8.78 13.92
N PRO A 15 13.78 8.05 14.75
CA PRO A 15 13.60 6.63 14.53
C PRO A 15 12.93 6.46 13.17
N PHE A 16 13.65 5.85 12.24
CA PHE A 16 13.11 5.42 10.95
C PHE A 16 12.10 4.31 11.26
N VAL A 17 10.84 4.69 11.47
CA VAL A 17 9.75 3.72 11.62
C VAL A 17 9.57 3.07 10.25
N THR A 18 10.20 1.91 10.07
CA THR A 18 10.00 1.06 8.89
C THR A 18 8.60 0.46 8.99
N THR A 19 7.62 1.15 8.42
CA THR A 19 6.33 0.54 8.10
C THR A 19 6.60 -0.54 7.06
N ALA A 20 6.14 -1.77 7.32
CA ALA A 20 6.26 -2.85 6.35
C ALA A 20 5.53 -2.41 5.06
N ALA A 21 6.27 -2.25 3.96
CA ALA A 21 5.71 -1.80 2.71
C ALA A 21 4.73 -2.86 2.17
N VAL A 22 3.52 -2.44 1.83
CA VAL A 22 2.55 -3.31 1.15
C VAL A 22 3.10 -3.62 -0.23
N LYS A 23 3.21 -4.92 -0.55
CA LYS A 23 3.75 -5.39 -1.81
C LYS A 23 2.60 -5.70 -2.77
N VAL A 24 2.63 -5.10 -3.95
CA VAL A 24 1.74 -5.48 -5.05
C VAL A 24 2.34 -6.69 -5.76
N GLU A 25 1.54 -7.74 -5.90
CA GLU A 25 1.90 -8.96 -6.59
C GLU A 25 1.22 -9.01 -7.95
N LYS A 26 1.93 -9.55 -8.94
CA LYS A 26 1.43 -9.73 -10.30
C LYS A 26 0.93 -11.15 -10.46
N GLU A 27 -0.27 -11.30 -10.97
CA GLU A 27 -0.87 -12.57 -11.39
C GLU A 27 -0.87 -12.66 -12.93
N GLU A 28 -1.37 -13.76 -13.48
CA GLU A 28 -1.49 -13.92 -14.93
C GLU A 28 -2.50 -12.92 -15.53
N ASN A 29 -2.42 -12.73 -16.86
CA ASN A 29 -3.39 -11.96 -17.64
C ASN A 29 -3.57 -10.48 -17.26
N GLY A 30 -2.55 -9.85 -16.68
CA GLY A 30 -2.59 -8.42 -16.36
C GLY A 30 -3.38 -8.09 -15.11
N ILE A 31 -3.62 -9.09 -14.26
CA ILE A 31 -4.21 -8.93 -12.94
C ILE A 31 -3.09 -8.71 -11.91
N TYR A 32 -3.30 -7.77 -11.00
CA TYR A 32 -2.40 -7.44 -9.91
C TYR A 32 -3.21 -7.41 -8.62
N TRP A 33 -2.61 -7.78 -7.50
CA TRP A 33 -3.29 -7.72 -6.21
C TRP A 33 -2.34 -7.34 -5.07
N ALA A 34 -2.91 -6.76 -4.01
CA ALA A 34 -2.17 -6.52 -2.78
C ALA A 34 -3.08 -6.71 -1.58
N GLN A 35 -2.54 -7.34 -0.52
CA GLN A 35 -3.24 -7.58 0.73
C GLN A 35 -2.81 -6.55 1.79
N TYR A 36 -3.81 -5.97 2.45
CA TYR A 36 -3.66 -5.05 3.56
C TYR A 36 -4.21 -5.73 4.82
N ASP A 37 -3.30 -6.14 5.70
CA ASP A 37 -3.67 -6.79 6.95
C ASP A 37 -4.28 -5.78 7.93
N TYR A 38 -5.52 -6.03 8.34
CA TYR A 38 -6.17 -5.34 9.45
C TYR A 38 -6.10 -6.20 10.71
N VAL A 39 -6.13 -5.51 11.87
CA VAL A 39 -6.06 -6.11 13.21
C VAL A 39 -7.07 -7.28 13.34
N LYS A 40 -6.61 -8.45 13.83
CA LYS A 40 -7.38 -9.68 14.09
C LYS A 40 -7.86 -10.48 12.84
N ARG A 41 -6.96 -10.85 11.94
CA ARG A 41 -7.18 -11.82 10.83
C ARG A 41 -8.19 -11.39 9.75
N ASN A 42 -8.54 -10.11 9.71
CA ASN A 42 -9.29 -9.56 8.59
C ASN A 42 -8.28 -8.86 7.68
N SER A 43 -8.34 -9.11 6.38
CA SER A 43 -7.51 -8.40 5.42
C SER A 43 -8.35 -7.87 4.28
N LEU A 44 -7.95 -6.71 3.76
CA LEU A 44 -8.53 -6.14 2.55
C LEU A 44 -7.58 -6.49 1.40
N VAL A 45 -8.11 -7.11 0.36
CA VAL A 45 -7.36 -7.38 -0.87
C VAL A 45 -7.89 -6.44 -1.93
N TYR A 46 -6.97 -5.65 -2.48
CA TYR A 46 -7.24 -4.87 -3.69
C TYR A 46 -6.75 -5.67 -4.88
N THR A 47 -7.57 -5.71 -5.93
CA THR A 47 -7.25 -6.38 -7.19
C THR A 47 -7.45 -5.39 -8.34
N VAL A 48 -6.50 -5.35 -9.26
CA VAL A 48 -6.48 -4.45 -10.41
C VAL A 48 -6.33 -5.27 -11.67
N ASP A 49 -7.29 -5.15 -12.58
CA ASP A 49 -7.18 -5.68 -13.94
C ASP A 49 -6.75 -4.53 -14.85
N THR A 50 -5.50 -4.59 -15.32
CA THR A 50 -4.90 -3.59 -16.20
C THR A 50 -5.37 -3.69 -17.65
N VAL A 51 -5.92 -4.84 -18.06
CA VAL A 51 -6.48 -5.06 -19.40
C VAL A 51 -7.85 -4.41 -19.49
N SER A 52 -8.73 -4.72 -18.55
CA SER A 52 -10.10 -4.18 -18.48
C SER A 52 -10.16 -2.80 -17.82
N LYS A 53 -9.05 -2.35 -17.20
CA LYS A 53 -8.92 -1.06 -16.49
C LYS A 53 -9.93 -0.90 -15.35
N VAL A 54 -10.10 -1.95 -14.55
CA VAL A 54 -11.02 -1.97 -13.41
C VAL A 54 -10.29 -2.34 -12.12
N CYS A 55 -10.83 -1.85 -11.00
CA CYS A 55 -10.27 -2.07 -9.67
C CYS A 55 -11.36 -2.63 -8.75
N PHE A 56 -10.97 -3.60 -7.93
CA PHE A 56 -11.84 -4.26 -6.97
C PHE A 56 -11.23 -4.22 -5.58
N ILE A 57 -12.09 -4.22 -4.57
CA ILE A 57 -11.73 -4.49 -3.19
C ILE A 57 -12.51 -5.71 -2.72
N SER A 58 -11.85 -6.56 -1.96
CA SER A 58 -12.48 -7.67 -1.28
C SER A 58 -12.04 -7.78 0.17
N ALA A 59 -12.93 -8.26 1.03
CA ALA A 59 -12.64 -8.52 2.43
C ALA A 59 -12.44 -10.03 2.63
N LEU A 60 -11.26 -10.40 3.11
CA LEU A 60 -10.95 -11.72 3.62
C LEU A 60 -11.19 -11.73 5.12
N ALA A 61 -12.01 -12.67 5.62
CA ALA A 61 -11.99 -12.98 7.05
C ALA A 61 -11.11 -14.20 7.34
N GLY A 62 -10.84 -14.40 8.62
CA GLY A 62 -9.95 -15.45 9.11
C GLY A 62 -10.22 -16.80 8.47
N GLY A 63 -9.20 -17.38 7.83
CA GLY A 63 -9.31 -18.62 7.05
C GLY A 63 -9.27 -18.43 5.52
N GLY A 64 -9.12 -17.21 5.02
CA GLY A 64 -8.98 -16.93 3.58
C GLY A 64 -10.32 -16.91 2.82
N VAL A 65 -11.43 -16.79 3.55
CA VAL A 65 -12.77 -16.73 2.96
C VAL A 65 -13.06 -15.30 2.51
N THR A 66 -13.33 -15.12 1.22
CA THR A 66 -13.76 -13.85 0.62
C THR A 66 -15.26 -13.65 0.83
N TYR A 67 -15.67 -12.56 1.50
CA TYR A 67 -17.08 -12.31 1.83
C TYR A 67 -17.81 -11.47 0.78
N ALA A 68 -17.11 -10.50 0.21
CA ALA A 68 -17.68 -9.56 -0.75
C ALA A 68 -16.57 -9.04 -1.64
N MET A 69 -16.87 -8.85 -2.93
CA MET A 69 -16.04 -8.16 -3.89
C MET A 69 -16.83 -6.98 -4.44
N THR A 70 -16.26 -5.79 -4.33
CA THR A 70 -16.88 -4.53 -4.75
C THR A 70 -15.96 -3.83 -5.72
N GLN A 71 -16.49 -3.38 -6.85
CA GLN A 71 -15.75 -2.52 -7.77
C GLN A 71 -15.55 -1.15 -7.13
N VAL A 72 -14.34 -0.62 -7.19
CA VAL A 72 -13.95 0.68 -6.64
C VAL A 72 -13.35 1.56 -7.72
N ASP A 73 -13.34 2.87 -7.47
CA ASP A 73 -12.67 3.82 -8.35
C ASP A 73 -11.14 3.60 -8.32
N CYS A 74 -10.57 3.31 -9.49
CA CYS A 74 -9.13 3.14 -9.65
C CYS A 74 -8.35 4.43 -9.32
N GLY A 75 -8.93 5.62 -9.44
CA GLY A 75 -8.26 6.88 -9.12
C GLY A 75 -7.88 6.97 -7.64
N GLN A 76 -8.72 6.45 -6.74
CA GLN A 76 -8.39 6.39 -5.32
C GLN A 76 -7.21 5.45 -5.04
N LEU A 77 -7.11 4.34 -5.79
CA LEU A 77 -6.05 3.36 -5.63
C LEU A 77 -4.73 3.85 -6.23
N ALA A 78 -4.78 4.49 -7.40
CA ALA A 78 -3.61 5.04 -8.11
C ALA A 78 -2.85 6.11 -7.32
N ASN A 79 -3.53 6.82 -6.41
CA ASN A 79 -2.91 7.79 -5.51
C ASN A 79 -1.95 7.15 -4.50
N ARG A 80 -2.04 5.84 -4.27
CA ARG A 80 -1.20 5.11 -3.33
C ARG A 80 0.16 4.78 -3.96
N PRO A 81 1.29 5.02 -3.27
CA PRO A 81 2.63 4.83 -3.83
C PRO A 81 2.85 3.45 -4.46
N GLU A 82 2.37 2.40 -3.81
CA GLU A 82 2.54 1.01 -4.23
C GLU A 82 1.80 0.66 -5.53
N TRP A 83 0.76 1.43 -5.91
CA TRP A 83 -0.05 1.19 -7.10
C TRP A 83 0.30 2.07 -8.30
N LYS A 84 1.14 3.09 -8.11
CA LYS A 84 1.48 4.08 -9.15
C LYS A 84 2.06 3.46 -10.42
N ASP A 85 2.88 2.42 -10.27
CA ASP A 85 3.53 1.77 -11.41
C ASP A 85 2.63 0.73 -12.10
N VAL A 86 1.48 0.39 -11.49
CA VAL A 86 0.51 -0.57 -12.03
C VAL A 86 -0.64 0.16 -12.74
N ILE A 87 -1.16 1.22 -12.14
CA ILE A 87 -2.29 1.99 -12.65
C ILE A 87 -1.79 3.21 -13.42
N THR A 88 -1.52 3.03 -14.71
CA THR A 88 -0.86 4.05 -15.56
C THR A 88 -1.79 4.77 -16.54
N TRP A 89 -3.09 4.43 -16.54
CA TRP A 89 -4.06 4.93 -17.52
C TRP A 89 -4.94 6.07 -17.00
N LEU A 90 -4.65 6.60 -15.82
CA LEU A 90 -5.38 7.69 -15.17
C LEU A 90 -4.58 8.97 -15.18
#